data_AF-A0A521ZWI7-F1
#
_entry.id   AF-A0A521ZWI7-F1
#
_cell.length_a   1.000
_cell.length_b   1.000
_cell.length_c   1.000
_cell.angle_alpha   90.00
_cell.angle_beta   90.00
_cell.angle_gamma   90.00
#
_symmetry.space_group_name_H-M   'P 1'
#
loop_
_entity.id
_entity.type
_entity.pdbx_description
1 polymer ?
#
loop_
_entity_poly.entity_id
_entity_poly.type
_entity_poly.pdbx_seq_one_letter_code
_entity_poly.pdbx_strand_id
1 'polypeptide(L)'
;MDADEREIYYYLKPYRNEYLSGREIARRAGGKRRFREDPQWAVPALLRMVERDILETDPAGHYRIKPAPEKTGKKKWVSPQVARILKASGKQFEGVIEIDEAELDNYYDNL
;
A
#
# COMPACT_ATOMS: atom_id res chain seq x y z
N MET A 1 2.18 -7.06 10.17
CA MET A 1 0.75 -6.67 10.38
C MET A 1 -0.04 -7.74 11.13
N ASP A 2 -0.96 -7.34 12.01
CA ASP A 2 -1.93 -8.24 12.64
C ASP A 2 -3.06 -8.66 11.66
N ALA A 3 -4.08 -9.40 12.13
CA ALA A 3 -5.17 -9.86 11.27
C ALA A 3 -6.09 -8.71 10.82
N ASP A 4 -6.37 -7.76 11.71
CA ASP A 4 -7.27 -6.64 11.45
C ASP A 4 -6.61 -5.61 10.53
N GLU A 5 -5.32 -5.35 10.76
CA GLU A 5 -4.50 -4.50 9.90
C GLU A 5 -4.39 -5.07 8.49
N ARG A 6 -4.26 -6.39 8.33
CA ARG A 6 -4.26 -7.04 7.01
C ARG A 6 -5.60 -6.91 6.31
N GLU A 7 -6.71 -7.15 7.01
CA GLU A 7 -8.05 -6.95 6.44
C GLU A 7 -8.24 -5.51 5.93
N ILE A 8 -7.82 -4.53 6.73
CA ILE A 8 -7.88 -3.11 6.36
C ILE A 8 -6.96 -2.82 5.17
N TYR A 9 -5.70 -3.30 5.22
CA TYR A 9 -4.72 -3.07 4.17
C TYR A 9 -5.19 -3.60 2.81
N TYR A 10 -5.64 -4.86 2.75
CA TYR A 10 -6.13 -5.45 1.50
C TYR A 10 -7.38 -4.76 0.98
N TYR A 11 -8.25 -4.26 1.86
CA TYR A 11 -9.39 -3.45 1.44
C TYR A 11 -8.96 -2.11 0.83
N LEU A 12 -7.96 -1.45 1.40
CA LEU A 12 -7.45 -0.16 0.91
C LEU A 12 -6.54 -0.27 -0.31
N LYS A 13 -5.95 -1.45 -0.56
CA LYS A 13 -4.98 -1.70 -1.65
C LYS A 13 -5.46 -1.28 -3.06
N PRO A 14 -6.72 -1.46 -3.47
CA PRO A 14 -7.22 -0.93 -4.74
C PRO A 14 -7.40 0.60 -4.76
N TYR A 15 -7.56 1.23 -3.58
CA TYR A 15 -7.86 2.66 -3.40
C TYR A 15 -6.64 3.44 -2.88
N ARG A 16 -5.42 2.99 -3.18
CA ARG A 16 -4.16 3.57 -2.64
C ARG A 16 -4.02 5.09 -2.79
N ASN A 17 -4.69 5.70 -3.77
CA ASN A 17 -4.63 7.13 -4.04
C ASN A 17 -5.82 7.92 -3.49
N GLU A 18 -6.78 7.26 -2.85
CA GLU A 18 -8.03 7.85 -2.36
C GLU A 18 -8.11 7.78 -0.83
N TYR A 19 -8.72 8.81 -0.24
CA TYR A 19 -9.00 8.86 1.18
C TYR A 19 -10.39 8.27 1.46
N LEU A 20 -10.47 7.28 2.35
CA LEU A 20 -11.71 6.61 2.73
C LEU A 20 -12.02 6.81 4.21
N SER A 21 -13.31 6.93 4.55
CA SER A 21 -13.71 7.13 5.95
C SER A 21 -13.47 5.88 6.78
N GLY A 22 -13.08 6.03 8.05
CA GLY A 22 -12.93 4.90 8.97
C GLY A 22 -14.19 4.05 9.10
N ARG A 23 -15.38 4.68 9.01
CA ARG A 23 -16.67 3.99 9.01
C ARG A 23 -16.89 3.14 7.76
N GLU A 24 -16.50 3.63 6.59
CA GLU A 24 -16.58 2.87 5.35
C GLU A 24 -15.64 1.67 5.38
N ILE A 25 -14.41 1.88 5.86
CA ILE A 25 -13.41 0.82 6.04
C ILE A 25 -13.95 -0.26 6.98
N ALA A 26 -14.45 0.12 8.16
CA ALA A 26 -15.03 -0.82 9.11
C ALA A 26 -16.19 -1.63 8.52
N ARG A 27 -17.03 -1.01 7.67
CA ARG A 27 -18.17 -1.68 7.05
C ARG A 27 -17.79 -2.64 5.92
N ARG A 28 -16.78 -2.29 5.12
CA ARG A 28 -16.44 -3.03 3.90
C ARG A 28 -15.30 -4.03 4.07
N ALA A 29 -14.28 -3.73 4.90
CA ALA A 29 -13.13 -4.61 5.10
C ALA A 29 -13.53 -5.90 5.87
N GLY A 30 -14.17 -5.76 7.03
CA GLY A 30 -14.60 -6.89 7.87
C GLY A 30 -15.96 -7.49 7.50
N GLY A 31 -16.61 -6.93 6.48
CA GLY A 31 -17.93 -7.35 6.00
C GLY A 31 -19.10 -6.96 6.91
N LYS A 32 -20.32 -7.20 6.41
CA LYS A 32 -21.57 -6.76 7.05
C LYS A 32 -21.81 -7.36 8.44
N ARG A 33 -21.32 -8.57 8.71
CA ARG A 33 -21.54 -9.27 9.99
C ARG A 33 -20.73 -8.61 11.10
N ARG A 34 -19.41 -8.51 10.90
CA ARG A 34 -18.48 -7.89 11.86
C ARG A 34 -18.88 -6.44 12.18
N PHE A 35 -19.25 -5.67 11.17
CA PHE A 35 -19.71 -4.29 11.37
C PHE A 35 -20.99 -4.16 12.21
N ARG A 36 -21.88 -5.17 12.20
CA ARG A 36 -23.07 -5.16 13.08
C ARG A 36 -22.73 -5.52 14.52
N GLU A 37 -21.76 -6.42 14.70
CA GLU A 37 -21.30 -6.86 16.02
C GLU A 37 -20.52 -5.73 16.71
N ASP A 38 -19.61 -5.08 15.98
CA ASP A 38 -18.83 -3.94 16.45
C ASP A 38 -18.58 -2.95 15.29
N PRO A 39 -19.30 -1.81 15.22
CA PRO A 39 -19.09 -0.80 14.18
C PRO A 39 -17.73 -0.09 14.25
N GLN A 40 -17.02 -0.18 15.39
CA GLN A 40 -15.76 0.51 15.65
C GLN A 40 -14.54 -0.42 15.65
N TRP A 41 -14.71 -1.68 15.26
CA TRP A 41 -13.63 -2.69 15.29
C TRP A 41 -12.34 -2.23 14.58
N ALA A 42 -12.48 -1.44 13.50
CA ALA A 42 -11.35 -0.97 12.71
C ALA A 42 -10.59 0.20 13.36
N VAL A 43 -11.21 0.96 14.27
CA VAL A 43 -10.60 2.15 14.89
C VAL A 43 -9.25 1.84 15.57
N PRO A 44 -9.14 0.84 16.46
CA PRO A 44 -7.85 0.56 17.11
C PRO A 44 -6.77 0.12 16.12
N ALA A 45 -7.12 -0.62 15.06
CA ALA A 45 -6.17 -1.03 14.02
C ALA A 45 -5.74 0.15 13.13
N LEU A 46 -6.68 1.02 12.74
CA LEU A 46 -6.39 2.23 11.97
C LEU A 46 -5.41 3.15 12.70
N LEU A 47 -5.60 3.36 14.00
CA LEU A 47 -4.68 4.17 14.81
C LEU A 47 -3.27 3.57 14.85
N ARG A 48 -3.15 2.26 15.10
CA ARG A 48 -1.84 1.56 15.06
C ARG A 48 -1.16 1.65 13.70
N MET A 49 -1.92 1.53 12.61
CA MET A 49 -1.38 1.63 11.25
C MET A 49 -0.92 3.06 10.91
N VAL A 50 -1.58 4.08 11.46
CA VAL A 50 -1.12 5.48 11.36
C VAL A 50 0.16 5.68 12.19
N GLU A 51 0.21 5.16 13.41
CA GLU A 51 1.41 5.22 14.27
C GLU A 51 2.63 4.55 13.64
N ARG A 52 2.42 3.44 12.90
CA ARG A 52 3.45 2.71 12.15
C ARG A 52 3.74 3.29 10.76
N ASP A 53 3.16 4.44 10.43
CA ASP A 53 3.40 5.15 9.18
C ASP A 53 2.98 4.37 7.91
N ILE A 54 2.06 3.40 8.07
CA ILE A 54 1.48 2.61 6.97
C ILE A 54 0.33 3.38 6.33
N LEU A 55 -0.47 4.06 7.16
CA LEU A 55 -1.57 4.91 6.72
C LEU A 55 -1.29 6.37 7.04
N GLU A 56 -1.85 7.25 6.22
CA GLU A 56 -1.96 8.68 6.50
C GLU A 56 -3.42 9.07 6.70
N THR A 57 -3.66 10.10 7.51
CA THR A 57 -4.99 10.66 7.78
C THR A 57 -5.11 12.09 7.27
N ASP A 58 -6.28 12.45 6.75
CA ASP A 58 -6.61 13.84 6.43
C ASP A 58 -7.21 14.57 7.66
N PRO A 59 -7.39 15.90 7.61
CA PRO A 59 -8.04 16.67 8.69
C PRO A 59 -9.51 16.30 8.95
N ALA A 60 -10.16 15.59 8.02
CA ALA A 60 -11.54 15.13 8.15
C ALA A 60 -11.64 13.71 8.74
N GLY A 61 -10.51 13.06 9.05
CA GLY A 61 -10.47 11.72 9.64
C GLY A 61 -10.66 10.59 8.63
N HIS A 62 -10.35 10.83 7.36
CA HIS A 62 -10.25 9.79 6.33
C HIS A 62 -8.83 9.24 6.27
N TYR A 63 -8.71 7.99 5.84
CA TYR A 63 -7.47 7.23 5.81
C TYR A 63 -7.10 6.83 4.39
N ARG A 64 -5.80 6.82 4.10
CA ARG A 64 -5.23 6.30 2.86
C ARG A 64 -3.93 5.56 3.14
N ILE A 65 -3.57 4.59 2.29
CA ILE A 65 -2.24 3.98 2.35
C ILE A 65 -1.20 5.05 2.04
N LYS A 66 -0.26 5.27 2.97
CA LYS A 66 0.82 6.23 2.78
C LYS A 66 1.65 5.77 1.58
N PRO A 67 1.87 6.61 0.54
CA PRO A 67 2.70 6.21 -0.58
C PRO A 67 4.11 5.91 -0.09
N ALA A 68 4.63 4.73 -0.46
CA ALA A 68 6.01 4.38 -0.17
C ALA A 68 6.92 5.47 -0.74
N PRO A 69 8.00 5.85 -0.03
CA PRO A 69 8.93 6.86 -0.53
C PRO A 69 9.36 6.48 -1.94
N GLU A 70 9.25 7.41 -2.90
CA GLU A 70 9.78 7.20 -4.24
C GLU A 70 11.26 6.82 -4.07
N LYS A 71 11.59 5.54 -4.24
CA LYS A 71 12.98 5.16 -4.46
C LYS A 71 13.38 5.93 -5.72
N THR A 72 14.27 6.92 -5.56
CA THR A 72 14.73 7.79 -6.64
C THR A 72 15.28 6.92 -7.76
N GLY A 73 14.45 6.69 -8.77
CA GLY A 73 14.72 5.75 -9.86
C GLY A 73 13.43 5.08 -10.31
N LYS A 74 12.61 5.79 -11.10
CA LYS A 74 11.48 5.18 -11.81
C LYS A 74 12.04 4.10 -12.74
N LYS A 75 11.89 2.85 -12.31
CA LYS A 75 12.44 1.71 -13.03
C LYS A 75 11.55 1.41 -14.24
N LYS A 76 12.08 1.67 -15.45
CA LYS A 76 11.30 1.63 -16.69
C LYS A 76 11.42 0.25 -17.34
N TRP A 77 10.30 -0.40 -17.61
CA TRP A 77 10.29 -1.66 -18.36
C TRP A 77 10.95 -1.46 -19.73
N VAL A 78 11.86 -2.35 -20.08
CA VAL A 78 12.56 -2.36 -21.37
C VAL A 78 12.44 -3.72 -22.00
N SER A 79 12.07 -3.75 -23.28
CA SER A 79 11.97 -5.00 -24.03
C SER A 79 13.32 -5.72 -24.12
N PRO A 80 13.36 -7.05 -24.31
CA PRO A 80 14.60 -7.82 -24.38
C PRO A 80 15.58 -7.36 -25.47
N GLN A 81 15.09 -6.75 -26.55
CA GLN A 81 15.94 -6.14 -27.57
C GLN A 81 16.58 -4.84 -27.07
N VAL A 82 15.81 -3.96 -26.43
CA VAL A 82 16.33 -2.70 -25.89
C VAL A 82 17.31 -2.97 -24.74
N ALA A 83 17.03 -3.95 -23.88
CA ALA A 83 17.95 -4.37 -22.83
C ALA A 83 19.32 -4.82 -23.37
N ARG A 84 19.34 -5.56 -24.50
CA ARG A 84 20.58 -5.96 -25.18
C ARG A 84 21.35 -4.78 -25.73
N ILE A 85 20.66 -3.81 -26.34
CA ILE A 85 21.27 -2.58 -26.88
C ILE A 85 21.87 -1.73 -25.75
N LEU A 86 21.14 -1.56 -24.65
CA LEU A 86 21.60 -0.78 -23.49
C LEU A 86 22.84 -1.42 -22.85
N LYS A 87 22.88 -2.76 -22.75
CA LYS A 87 24.04 -3.50 -22.25
C LYS A 87 25.26 -3.39 -23.17
N ALA A 88 25.05 -3.43 -24.49
CA ALA A 88 26.11 -3.25 -25.48
C ALA A 88 26.66 -1.81 -25.53
N SER A 89 25.85 -0.82 -25.15
CA SER A 89 26.23 0.59 -25.06
C SER A 89 27.18 0.91 -23.89
N GLY A 90 27.47 -0.04 -22.99
CA GLY A 90 28.35 0.18 -21.84
C GLY A 90 27.76 1.08 -20.74
N LYS A 91 26.47 1.45 -20.83
CA LYS A 91 25.78 2.25 -19.81
C LYS A 91 25.20 1.32 -18.74
N GLN A 92 25.55 1.57 -17.48
CA GLN A 92 24.91 0.92 -16.33
C GLN A 92 23.64 1.69 -15.96
N PHE A 93 22.49 1.04 -16.06
CA PHE A 93 21.22 1.59 -15.58
C PHE A 93 20.86 0.88 -14.28
N GLU A 94 21.32 1.43 -13.14
CA GLU A 94 20.78 1.06 -11.84
C GLU A 94 19.33 1.54 -11.77
N GLY A 95 18.39 0.61 -11.85
CA GLY A 95 16.98 1.00 -11.92
C GLY A 95 16.12 0.21 -12.90
N VAL A 96 16.35 -1.08 -13.15
CA VAL A 96 15.50 -1.84 -14.10
C VAL A 96 15.02 -3.13 -13.46
N ILE A 97 14.06 -3.02 -12.54
CA ILE A 97 13.20 -4.11 -12.03
C ILE A 97 11.93 -3.41 -11.51
N GLU A 98 10.75 -3.77 -11.99
CA GLU A 98 9.50 -3.28 -11.41
C GLU A 98 9.49 -3.59 -9.91
N ILE A 99 9.11 -2.64 -9.06
CA ILE A 99 8.69 -3.01 -7.69
C ILE A 99 7.38 -3.75 -7.93
N ASP A 100 7.44 -5.07 -7.93
CA ASP A 100 6.24 -5.86 -8.09
C ASP A 100 5.33 -5.58 -6.88
N GLU A 101 4.04 -5.81 -7.07
CA GLU A 101 3.05 -5.56 -6.01
C GLU A 101 3.33 -6.40 -4.75
N ALA A 102 4.07 -7.51 -4.89
CA ALA A 102 4.49 -8.37 -3.78
C ALA A 102 5.68 -7.77 -2.99
N GLU A 103 6.62 -7.07 -3.62
CA GLU A 103 7.69 -6.32 -2.94
C GLU A 103 7.09 -5.21 -2.07
N LEU A 104 6.05 -4.54 -2.57
CA LEU A 104 5.34 -3.50 -1.83
C LEU A 104 4.55 -4.08 -0.66
N ASP A 105 3.82 -5.18 -0.87
CA ASP A 105 3.13 -5.90 0.20
C ASP A 105 4.15 -6.35 1.28
N ASN A 106 5.26 -6.96 0.87
CA ASN A 106 6.35 -7.36 1.77
C ASN A 106 6.93 -6.17 2.56
N TYR A 107 7.07 -5.00 1.93
CA TYR A 107 7.56 -3.81 2.63
C TYR A 107 6.64 -3.42 3.79
N TYR A 108 5.31 -3.36 3.56
CA TYR A 108 4.37 -2.99 4.61
C TYR A 108 4.12 -4.10 5.63
N ASP A 109 4.25 -5.37 5.24
CA ASP A 109 4.13 -6.50 6.16
C ASP A 109 5.27 -6.55 7.19
N ASN A 110 6.45 -6.04 6.84
CA ASN A 110 7.67 -6.03 7.67
C ASN A 110 7.88 -4.75 8.51
N LEU A 111 7.04 -3.72 8.33
CA LEU A 111 6.91 -2.59 9.28
C LEU A 111 6.16 -3.03 10.54
#